data_AF-A0A376F3Y3-F1
#
_entry.id   AF-A0A376F3Y3-F1
#
_cell.length_a   1.000
_cell.length_b   1.000
_cell.length_c   1.000
_cell.angle_alpha   90.00
_cell.angle_beta   90.00
_cell.angle_gamma   90.00
#
_symmetry.space_group_name_H-M   'P 1'
#
loop_
_entity.id
_entity.type
_entity.pdbx_description
1 polymer ?
#
loop_
_entity_poly.entity_id
_entity_poly.type
_entity_poly.pdbx_seq_one_letter_code
_entity_poly.pdbx_strand_id
1 'polypeptide(L)'
;MYDLKNWNLPGWAVGASYAYAWDAKPADMATPDAYYDPNYRLKESSYSLDAIYTLQDGRAKGTMFKLHFTQYDNHSDIPSYAGGYGNIFQDERDVKFMVIAPFTIF
;
A
#
# COMPACT_ATOMS: atom_id res chain seq x y z
N MET A 1 9.80 -9.54 4.20
CA MET A 1 8.99 -10.69 3.76
C MET A 1 9.58 -11.96 4.33
N TYR A 2 8.75 -12.95 4.63
CA TYR A 2 9.14 -14.25 5.16
C TYR A 2 9.19 -15.31 4.04
N ASP A 3 10.33 -16.00 3.94
CA ASP A 3 10.59 -17.06 2.96
C ASP A 3 10.05 -18.41 3.49
N LEU A 4 9.18 -19.06 2.71
CA LEU A 4 8.48 -20.28 3.11
C LEU A 4 9.25 -21.56 2.75
N LYS A 5 10.52 -21.49 2.33
CA LYS A 5 11.33 -22.68 2.04
C LYS A 5 11.40 -23.70 3.19
N ASN A 6 11.41 -23.24 4.44
CA ASN A 6 11.46 -24.11 5.62
C ASN A 6 10.12 -24.85 5.88
N TRP A 7 9.08 -24.53 5.11
CA TRP A 7 7.75 -25.14 5.15
C TRP A 7 7.48 -26.04 3.94
N ASN A 8 8.53 -26.46 3.22
CA ASN A 8 8.43 -27.23 1.97
C ASN A 8 7.64 -26.50 0.86
N LEU A 9 7.71 -25.16 0.86
CA LEU A 9 7.10 -24.28 -0.15
C LEU A 9 8.19 -23.42 -0.81
N PRO A 10 9.15 -24.03 -1.54
CA PRO A 10 10.21 -23.26 -2.19
C PRO A 10 9.63 -22.30 -3.24
N GLY A 11 10.23 -21.12 -3.34
CA GLY A 11 9.77 -20.06 -4.25
C GLY A 11 8.62 -19.21 -3.72
N TRP A 12 7.98 -19.60 -2.60
CA TRP A 12 6.95 -18.80 -1.96
C TRP A 12 7.55 -17.84 -0.92
N ALA A 13 7.08 -16.61 -0.94
CA ALA A 13 7.32 -15.63 0.12
C ALA A 13 6.06 -14.85 0.42
N VAL A 14 5.83 -14.55 1.69
CA VAL A 14 4.67 -13.75 2.13
C VAL A 14 5.13 -12.57 2.98
N GLY A 15 4.35 -11.49 2.95
CA GLY A 15 4.63 -10.29 3.71
C GLY A 15 3.35 -9.66 4.22
N ALA A 16 3.45 -9.05 5.39
CA ALA A 16 2.46 -8.11 5.89
C ALA A 16 3.19 -6.89 6.44
N SER A 17 2.64 -5.71 6.22
CA SER A 17 3.10 -4.48 6.83
C SER A 17 1.91 -3.68 7.32
N TYR A 18 2.13 -2.88 8.37
CA TYR A 18 1.15 -1.97 8.92
C TYR A 18 1.82 -0.63 9.19
N ALA A 19 1.13 0.45 8.87
CA ALA A 19 1.52 1.81 9.18
C ALA A 19 0.36 2.52 9.87
N TYR A 20 0.69 3.32 10.88
CA TYR A 20 -0.24 4.21 11.55
C TYR A 20 0.44 5.56 11.72
N ALA A 21 -0.23 6.62 11.28
CA ALA A 21 0.25 7.99 11.36
C ALA A 21 -0.80 8.88 12.00
N TRP A 22 -0.36 9.98 12.62
CA TRP A 22 -1.23 10.92 13.31
C TRP A 22 -0.60 12.31 13.35
N ASP A 23 -1.38 13.31 13.76
CA ASP A 23 -0.96 14.70 13.99
C ASP A 23 -0.64 15.50 12.72
N ALA A 24 -1.12 15.07 11.56
CA ALA A 24 -1.04 15.87 10.35
C ALA A 24 -1.94 17.12 10.50
N LYS A 25 -1.33 18.30 10.49
CA LYS A 25 -1.99 19.61 10.57
C LYS A 25 -2.57 20.02 9.21
N PRO A 26 -3.76 20.66 9.15
CA PRO A 26 -4.24 21.25 7.91
C PRO A 26 -3.33 22.40 7.45
N ALA A 27 -3.24 22.59 6.13
CA ALA A 27 -2.65 23.80 5.56
C ALA A 27 -3.51 25.03 5.90
N ASP A 28 -2.89 26.20 6.03
CA ASP A 28 -3.63 27.44 6.26
C ASP A 28 -4.47 27.79 5.01
N MET A 29 -5.75 28.13 5.22
CA MET A 29 -6.69 28.45 4.14
C MET A 29 -7.04 29.94 4.15
N ALA A 30 -6.86 30.62 3.01
CA ALA A 30 -7.25 32.02 2.85
C ALA A 30 -8.78 32.22 2.88
N THR A 31 -9.51 31.23 2.34
CA THR A 31 -10.98 31.17 2.39
C THR A 31 -11.37 29.78 2.93
N PRO A 32 -11.64 29.65 4.24
CA PRO A 32 -12.03 28.37 4.85
C PRO A 32 -13.29 27.78 4.23
N ASP A 33 -13.28 26.47 3.98
CA ASP A 33 -14.47 25.71 3.63
C ASP A 33 -15.22 25.20 4.89
N ALA A 34 -16.33 24.48 4.69
CA ALA A 34 -17.16 23.96 5.78
C ALA A 34 -16.49 22.88 6.65
N TYR A 35 -15.35 22.33 6.21
CA TYR A 35 -14.63 21.23 6.85
C TYR A 35 -13.31 21.69 7.49
N TYR A 36 -12.95 22.98 7.34
CA TYR A 36 -11.71 23.53 7.89
C TYR A 36 -11.80 23.75 9.40
N ASP A 37 -10.91 23.07 10.13
CA ASP A 37 -10.63 23.34 11.54
C ASP A 37 -9.11 23.37 11.76
N PRO A 38 -8.51 24.53 12.11
CA PRO A 38 -7.05 24.64 12.31
C PRO A 38 -6.50 23.77 13.45
N ASN A 39 -7.36 23.32 14.36
CA ASN A 39 -7.00 22.45 15.47
C ASN A 39 -7.21 20.96 15.16
N TYR A 40 -7.85 20.63 14.04
CA TYR A 40 -8.02 19.24 13.64
C TYR A 40 -6.68 18.58 13.32
N ARG A 41 -6.58 17.29 13.62
CA ARG A 41 -5.38 16.48 13.42
C ARG A 41 -5.78 15.16 12.79
N LEU A 42 -5.30 14.93 11.57
CA LEU A 42 -5.58 13.70 10.85
C LEU A 42 -4.87 12.51 11.46
N LYS A 43 -5.48 11.35 11.22
CA LYS A 43 -4.98 10.03 11.61
C LYS A 43 -5.14 9.13 10.40
N GLU A 44 -4.14 8.34 10.10
CA GLU A 44 -4.15 7.49 8.92
C GLU A 44 -3.66 6.11 9.30
N SER A 45 -4.23 5.10 8.67
CA SER A 45 -3.74 3.73 8.81
C SER A 45 -3.68 3.03 7.47
N SER A 46 -2.69 2.18 7.31
CA SER A 46 -2.60 1.32 6.15
C SER A 46 -2.07 -0.05 6.54
N TYR A 47 -2.58 -1.09 5.89
CA TYR A 47 -1.92 -2.38 5.89
C TYR A 47 -1.77 -2.90 4.47
N SER A 48 -0.68 -3.62 4.26
CA SER A 48 -0.40 -4.29 3.00
C SER A 48 -0.16 -5.77 3.23
N LEU A 49 -0.60 -6.58 2.27
CA LEU A 49 -0.35 -8.01 2.20
C LEU A 49 0.33 -8.34 0.87
N ASP A 50 1.44 -9.07 0.94
CA ASP A 50 2.20 -9.50 -0.22
C ASP A 50 2.24 -11.03 -0.28
N ALA A 51 1.99 -11.57 -1.46
CA ALA A 51 2.24 -12.96 -1.79
C ALA A 51 3.08 -13.04 -3.07
N ILE A 52 4.20 -13.74 -3.00
CA ILE A 52 5.11 -13.95 -4.13
C ILE A 52 5.30 -15.43 -4.36
N TYR A 53 5.24 -15.83 -5.62
CA TYR A 53 5.67 -17.16 -6.08
C TYR A 53 6.67 -17.03 -7.22
N THR A 54 7.84 -17.64 -7.05
CA THR A 54 8.88 -17.71 -8.09
C THR A 54 8.99 -19.15 -8.60
N LEU A 55 8.88 -19.34 -9.92
CA LEU A 55 9.05 -20.65 -10.55
C LEU A 55 10.47 -21.19 -10.33
N GLN A 56 10.56 -22.36 -9.71
CA GLN A 56 11.84 -22.95 -9.29
C GLN A 56 12.56 -23.73 -10.40
N ASP A 57 11.81 -24.23 -11.38
CA ASP A 57 12.35 -25.09 -12.45
C ASP A 57 11.57 -24.95 -13.77
N GLY A 58 12.11 -25.56 -14.82
CA GLY A 58 11.54 -25.57 -16.17
C GLY A 58 11.92 -24.35 -17.01
N ARG A 59 11.30 -24.24 -18.20
CA ARG A 59 11.62 -23.20 -19.20
C ARG A 59 11.32 -21.77 -18.74
N ALA A 60 10.46 -21.62 -17.74
CA ALA A 60 10.08 -20.33 -17.16
C ALA A 60 10.70 -20.11 -15.76
N LYS A 61 11.73 -20.88 -15.40
CA LYS A 61 12.45 -20.75 -14.12
C LYS A 61 12.87 -19.29 -13.89
N GLY A 62 12.65 -18.81 -12.66
CA GLY A 62 12.90 -17.42 -12.28
C GLY A 62 11.74 -16.46 -12.57
N THR A 63 10.70 -16.89 -13.29
CA THR A 63 9.48 -16.08 -13.45
C THR A 63 8.79 -15.92 -12.10
N MET A 64 8.45 -14.67 -11.76
CA MET A 64 7.84 -14.28 -10.50
C MET A 64 6.40 -13.80 -10.71
N PHE A 65 5.50 -14.32 -9.89
CA PHE A 65 4.13 -13.84 -9.73
C PHE A 65 4.05 -13.12 -8.39
N LYS A 66 3.68 -11.85 -8.40
CA LYS A 66 3.52 -11.04 -7.19
C LYS A 66 2.09 -10.51 -7.11
N LEU A 67 1.41 -10.83 -6.02
CA LEU A 67 0.16 -10.22 -5.61
C LEU A 67 0.47 -9.27 -4.46
N HIS A 68 0.08 -8.01 -4.61
CA HIS A 68 0.19 -6.98 -3.59
C HIS A 68 -1.21 -6.41 -3.34
N PHE A 69 -1.60 -6.37 -2.07
CA PHE A 69 -2.85 -5.80 -1.62
C PHE A 69 -2.53 -4.69 -0.63
N THR A 70 -3.22 -3.56 -0.74
CA THR A 70 -3.16 -2.49 0.26
C THR A 70 -4.57 -2.01 0.60
N GLN A 71 -4.84 -1.84 1.89
CA GLN A 71 -5.97 -1.10 2.40
C GLN A 71 -5.42 0.15 3.11
N TYR A 72 -5.97 1.30 2.77
CA TYR A 72 -5.66 2.58 3.41
C TYR A 72 -6.98 3.20 3.91
N ASP A 73 -6.90 3.83 5.08
CA ASP A 73 -8.02 4.47 5.79
C ASP A 73 -7.50 5.80 6.38
N ASN A 74 -8.16 6.91 6.06
CA ASN A 74 -7.77 8.25 6.50
C ASN A 74 -8.50 8.73 7.78
N HIS A 75 -9.35 7.86 8.36
CA HIS A 75 -10.11 8.07 9.60
C HIS A 75 -10.87 9.40 9.69
N SER A 76 -11.26 9.99 8.55
CA SER A 76 -11.88 11.31 8.50
C SER A 76 -13.07 11.34 7.54
N ASP A 77 -14.03 12.21 7.86
CA ASP A 77 -15.16 12.52 6.97
C ASP A 77 -14.84 13.74 6.06
N ILE A 78 -13.57 14.11 5.92
CA ILE A 78 -13.13 15.27 5.12
C ILE A 78 -13.12 14.90 3.65
N PRO A 79 -13.92 15.56 2.79
CA PRO A 79 -13.92 15.27 1.36
C PRO A 79 -12.56 15.54 0.71
N SER A 80 -12.32 14.91 -0.43
CA SER A 80 -11.14 15.18 -1.25
C SER A 80 -10.99 16.68 -1.53
N TYR A 81 -9.76 17.19 -1.35
CA TYR A 81 -9.39 18.61 -1.48
C TYR A 81 -9.97 19.59 -0.43
N ALA A 82 -10.65 19.11 0.62
CA ALA A 82 -11.27 19.96 1.64
C ALA A 82 -10.45 20.06 2.94
N GLY A 83 -10.88 20.94 3.86
CA GLY A 83 -10.41 20.98 5.24
C GLY A 83 -8.94 21.35 5.43
N GLY A 84 -8.30 21.91 4.39
CA GLY A 84 -6.86 22.21 4.39
C GLY A 84 -5.97 21.02 4.04
N TYR A 85 -6.53 19.90 3.57
CA TYR A 85 -5.81 18.68 3.20
C TYR A 85 -5.90 18.38 1.70
N GLY A 86 -5.42 19.34 0.89
CA GLY A 86 -5.56 19.32 -0.57
C GLY A 86 -5.13 18.03 -1.27
N ASN A 87 -4.11 17.33 -0.75
CA ASN A 87 -3.53 16.15 -1.40
C ASN A 87 -3.59 14.89 -0.53
N ILE A 88 -4.45 14.85 0.50
CA ILE A 88 -4.56 13.62 1.28
C ILE A 88 -5.33 12.55 0.52
N PHE A 89 -4.86 11.32 0.62
CA PHE A 89 -5.57 10.16 0.11
C PHE A 89 -6.91 10.01 0.84
N GLN A 90 -7.88 9.48 0.10
CA GLN A 90 -9.14 9.02 0.66
C GLN A 90 -9.03 7.52 0.95
N ASP A 91 -10.00 6.97 1.66
CA ASP A 91 -10.06 5.52 1.89
C ASP A 91 -9.93 4.77 0.55
N GLU A 92 -8.93 3.88 0.49
CA GLU A 92 -8.56 3.22 -0.74
C GLU A 92 -8.29 1.74 -0.51
N ARG A 93 -8.69 0.93 -1.49
CA ARG A 93 -8.38 -0.48 -1.57
C ARG A 93 -7.72 -0.78 -2.91
N ASP A 94 -6.43 -1.09 -2.89
CA ASP A 94 -5.62 -1.36 -4.08
C ASP A 94 -5.25 -2.85 -4.18
N VAL A 95 -5.31 -3.37 -5.41
CA VAL A 95 -4.87 -4.73 -5.74
C VAL A 95 -3.97 -4.67 -6.96
N LYS A 96 -2.72 -5.11 -6.81
CA LYS A 96 -1.74 -5.15 -7.89
C LYS A 96 -1.23 -6.56 -8.11
N PHE A 97 -1.47 -7.09 -9.31
CA PHE A 97 -0.92 -8.36 -9.77
C PHE A 97 0.17 -8.11 -10.81
N MET A 98 1.34 -8.70 -10.60
CA MET A 98 2.52 -8.53 -11.45
C MET A 98 3.09 -9.89 -11.86
N VAL A 99 3.48 -9.99 -13.12
CA VAL A 99 4.21 -11.13 -13.68
C VAL A 99 5.54 -10.62 -14.22
N ILE A 100 6.64 -11.16 -13.71
CA ILE A 100 8.00 -10.73 -14.03
C ILE A 100 8.76 -11.94 -14.55
N ALA A 101 9.02 -12.01 -15.85
CA ALA A 101 9.74 -13.11 -16.49
C ALA A 101 11.15 -12.65 -16.90
N PRO A 102 12.23 -13.14 -16.25
CA PRO A 102 13.58 -12.79 -16.63
C PRO A 102 14.00 -13.53 -17.92
N PHE A 103 14.83 -12.88 -18.73
CA PHE A 103 15.49 -13.49 -19.90
C PHE A 103 16.92 -12.97 -20.02
N THR A 104 17.77 -13.71 -20.72
CA THR A 104 19.17 -13.34 -20.99
C THR A 104 19.40 -13.36 -22.50
N ILE A 105 20.15 -12.40 -23.04
CA ILE A 105 20.44 -12.27 -24.48
C ILE A 105 21.84 -12.80 -24.85
N PHE A 106 22.65 -13.19 -23.86
CA PHE A 106 24.07 -13.53 -24.01
C PHE A 106 24.42 -14.84 -23.30
#